data_AF-A0A3B0ZY78-F1
#
_entry.id   AF-A0A3B0ZY78-F1
#
_cell.length_a   1.000
_cell.length_b   1.000
_cell.length_c   1.000
_cell.angle_alpha   90.00
_cell.angle_beta   90.00
_cell.angle_gamma   90.00
#
_symmetry.space_group_name_H-M   'P 1'
#
loop_
_entity.id
_entity.type
_entity.pdbx_description
1 polymer ?
#
loop_
_entity_poly.entity_id
_entity_poly.type
_entity_poly.pdbx_seq_one_letter_code
_entity_poly.pdbx_strand_id
1 'polypeptide(L)'
;MLVITKQTKRVCNSRFRLTAAVLFVSLLGACTHPQNVNVTIKETPPETKSTSFTRAVYDLGLMTEIYGTEQVNVMPQSIIDNTGTSVATQAEIPRDITEMLKSTLNAIGGNVIFIPYDPDFIVASAQIGYSAFGEKLIPHVVVSGGITEFDRGLETRGKGTDLGLEGTINKKQLGLEFSSQEKQSLASITLDFNLIDFQTFAGIPRIQSVNNIKVHKGLAEDSLGISIIGSAVGLKGTVKKVQGRHASVRLLVQLSMIQLMGKYMNLPYWRLLPNMEADPLVLDAVTREFYEMDDLQRMLKFQEYLTLSGYNLAFSGVWDERTKTALNAFSQTHPESTNRIDEKTYLALFNSVPLTYETLRKRKLIESAMQLTHSGSSAISSDGQLRIWTNALKYTIGESATIHFEVSKPMYVRVVYVSANGEAADIFPNNFQPSSLMRPGTNYQIPPVEQPFSLEITGPVGTDRVFVIASGHPFPDDFELVNEEGQLTQVAKENSETSLDLAINIVE
;
A
#
# COMPACT_ATOMS: atom_id res chain seq x y z
N MET A 1 4.57 103.66 -47.63
CA MET A 1 3.26 104.02 -47.04
C MET A 1 3.21 103.42 -45.65
N LEU A 2 3.69 104.22 -44.68
CA LEU A 2 2.91 104.68 -43.51
C LEU A 2 2.58 103.55 -42.52
N VAL A 3 2.89 103.59 -41.23
CA VAL A 3 3.57 104.58 -40.38
C VAL A 3 3.83 103.83 -39.03
N ILE A 4 5.07 103.88 -38.54
CA ILE A 4 5.53 104.25 -37.16
C ILE A 4 4.82 103.49 -35.99
N THR A 5 5.48 102.84 -35.01
CA THR A 5 6.49 103.43 -34.12
C THR A 5 7.12 102.44 -33.12
N LYS A 6 8.46 102.54 -33.00
CA LYS A 6 9.35 102.51 -31.79
C LYS A 6 9.40 101.27 -30.88
N GLN A 7 10.58 100.63 -30.77
CA GLN A 7 11.71 100.92 -29.83
C GLN A 7 11.38 100.46 -28.39
N THR A 8 12.24 99.78 -27.61
CA THR A 8 13.70 99.80 -27.53
C THR A 8 14.22 98.65 -26.63
N LYS A 9 15.44 98.21 -26.95
CA LYS A 9 16.45 97.46 -26.15
C LYS A 9 16.36 97.52 -24.61
N ARG A 10 16.70 96.41 -23.94
CA ARG A 10 17.95 96.27 -23.15
C ARG A 10 18.24 94.84 -22.70
N VAL A 11 19.52 94.52 -22.81
CA VAL A 11 20.25 93.33 -22.39
C VAL A 11 20.51 93.39 -20.88
N CYS A 12 20.32 92.29 -20.14
CA CYS A 12 21.26 91.86 -19.09
C CYS A 12 21.00 90.41 -18.63
N ASN A 13 22.10 89.70 -18.45
CA ASN A 13 22.27 88.36 -17.87
C ASN A 13 21.33 88.01 -16.72
N SER A 14 20.95 86.74 -16.61
CA SER A 14 21.24 85.94 -15.40
C SER A 14 20.66 84.52 -15.52
N ARG A 15 21.51 83.57 -15.16
CA ARG A 15 21.23 82.16 -14.91
C ARG A 15 20.03 82.01 -13.96
N PHE A 16 18.85 81.60 -14.42
CA PHE A 16 17.81 81.06 -13.52
C PHE A 16 16.61 80.43 -14.26
N ARG A 17 16.85 79.47 -15.17
CA ARG A 17 15.76 78.66 -15.75
C ARG A 17 16.20 77.23 -16.03
N LEU A 18 16.53 76.49 -14.98
CA LEU A 18 16.51 75.02 -15.05
C LEU A 18 16.21 74.36 -13.69
N THR A 19 15.44 75.04 -12.84
CA THR A 19 15.06 74.57 -11.49
C THR A 19 13.55 74.57 -11.25
N ALA A 20 12.73 74.76 -12.29
CA ALA A 20 11.26 74.76 -12.17
C ALA A 20 10.58 73.48 -12.70
N ALA A 21 11.32 72.56 -13.33
CA ALA A 21 10.76 71.30 -13.84
C ALA A 21 11.07 70.06 -12.95
N VAL A 22 11.89 70.22 -11.90
CA VAL A 22 12.26 69.12 -11.00
C VAL A 22 11.53 69.21 -9.65
N LEU A 23 10.87 70.33 -9.33
CA LEU A 23 10.20 70.51 -8.03
C LEU A 23 8.70 70.15 -8.01
N PHE A 24 8.11 69.79 -9.15
CA PHE A 24 6.69 69.40 -9.22
C PHE A 24 6.44 67.88 -9.22
N VAL A 25 7.51 67.06 -9.22
CA VAL A 25 7.41 65.59 -9.14
C VAL A 25 7.69 65.09 -7.70
N SER A 26 8.14 65.96 -6.80
CA SER A 26 8.51 65.60 -5.42
C SER A 26 7.45 65.92 -4.35
N LEU A 27 6.19 66.19 -4.73
CA LEU A 27 5.10 66.54 -3.80
C LEU A 27 3.87 65.59 -3.84
N LEU A 28 3.96 64.46 -4.54
CA LEU A 28 2.94 63.39 -4.52
C LEU A 28 3.39 62.13 -3.75
N GLY A 29 4.50 62.22 -3.01
CA GLY A 29 5.05 61.13 -2.20
C GLY A 29 4.77 61.30 -0.71
N ALA A 30 3.51 61.39 -0.29
CA ALA A 30 3.14 61.21 1.10
C ALA A 30 1.69 60.71 1.22
N CYS A 31 1.53 59.68 2.05
CA CYS A 31 0.27 59.04 2.46
C CYS A 31 -0.32 57.98 1.53
N THR A 32 0.43 56.90 1.26
CA THR A 32 -0.20 55.57 1.21
C THR A 32 0.05 54.88 2.54
N HIS A 33 -0.98 54.86 3.38
CA HIS A 33 -1.01 53.98 4.55
C HIS A 33 -0.83 52.53 4.08
N PRO A 34 0.09 51.74 4.66
CA PRO A 34 0.34 50.35 4.25
C PRO A 34 -0.80 49.37 4.65
N GLN A 35 -1.99 49.87 4.95
CA GLN A 35 -3.14 49.06 5.38
C GLN A 35 -4.29 48.96 4.34
N ASN A 36 -4.19 49.64 3.20
CA ASN A 36 -5.22 49.57 2.14
C ASN A 36 -4.71 48.91 0.85
N VAL A 37 -3.95 47.83 0.97
CA VAL A 37 -3.84 46.86 -0.13
C VAL A 37 -5.05 45.96 -0.01
N ASN A 38 -6.13 46.32 -0.70
CA ASN A 38 -7.26 45.42 -0.89
C ASN A 38 -6.79 44.31 -1.84
N VAL A 39 -6.16 43.28 -1.28
CA VAL A 39 -5.83 42.06 -2.03
C VAL A 39 -7.19 41.46 -2.40
N THR A 40 -7.61 41.62 -3.64
CA THR A 40 -8.77 40.91 -4.16
C THR A 40 -8.42 39.43 -4.14
N ILE A 41 -8.78 38.75 -3.05
CA ILE A 41 -8.67 37.30 -2.95
C ILE A 41 -9.59 36.77 -4.04
N LYS A 42 -8.99 36.26 -5.11
CA LYS A 42 -9.73 35.54 -6.14
C LYS A 42 -10.24 34.27 -5.46
N GLU A 43 -11.47 34.31 -4.97
CA GLU A 43 -12.16 33.15 -4.41
C GLU A 43 -12.27 32.10 -5.51
N THR A 44 -11.30 31.20 -5.55
CA THR A 44 -11.40 29.97 -6.31
C THR A 44 -12.19 28.97 -5.47
N PRO A 45 -13.09 28.19 -6.08
CA PRO A 45 -13.80 27.14 -5.35
C PRO A 45 -12.79 26.17 -4.71
N PRO A 46 -13.17 25.49 -3.62
CA PRO A 46 -12.33 24.46 -3.02
C PRO A 46 -11.93 23.41 -4.05
N GLU A 47 -10.62 23.15 -4.19
CA GLU A 47 -10.09 22.13 -5.10
C GLU A 47 -9.71 20.87 -4.33
N THR A 48 -10.03 19.71 -4.89
CA THR A 48 -9.58 18.42 -4.34
C THR A 48 -8.08 18.26 -4.60
N LYS A 49 -7.31 17.95 -3.54
CA LYS A 49 -5.86 17.72 -3.64
C LYS A 49 -5.56 16.29 -4.12
N SER A 50 -5.60 16.06 -5.43
CA SER A 50 -5.09 14.84 -6.06
C SER A 50 -3.70 15.07 -6.68
N THR A 51 -2.91 14.01 -6.77
CA THR A 51 -1.61 14.03 -7.46
C THR A 51 -1.65 13.09 -8.66
N SER A 52 -0.56 13.04 -9.44
CA SER A 52 -0.40 12.05 -10.51
C SER A 52 -0.35 10.60 -10.00
N PHE A 53 -0.02 10.37 -8.72
CA PHE A 53 0.05 9.02 -8.13
C PHE A 53 -1.19 8.64 -7.34
N THR A 54 -2.20 9.50 -7.20
CA THR A 54 -3.44 9.14 -6.50
C THR A 54 -4.07 7.87 -7.06
N ARG A 55 -4.08 7.69 -8.39
CA ARG A 55 -4.62 6.46 -9.00
C ARG A 55 -3.73 5.25 -8.75
N ALA A 56 -2.41 5.42 -8.82
CA ALA A 56 -1.43 4.35 -8.54
C ALA A 56 -1.54 3.83 -7.10
N VAL A 57 -1.84 4.70 -6.13
CA VAL A 57 -2.10 4.28 -4.73
C VAL A 57 -3.32 3.36 -4.65
N TYR A 58 -4.43 3.70 -5.31
CA TYR A 58 -5.63 2.85 -5.34
C TYR A 58 -5.39 1.53 -6.07
N ASP A 59 -4.67 1.59 -7.18
CA ASP A 59 -4.36 0.42 -7.99
C ASP A 59 -3.38 -0.53 -7.29
N LEU A 60 -2.60 -0.04 -6.31
CA LEU A 60 -1.80 -0.88 -5.43
C LEU A 60 -2.69 -1.72 -4.51
N GLY A 61 -3.74 -1.16 -3.92
CA GLY A 61 -4.71 -1.93 -3.14
C GLY A 61 -5.36 -3.03 -3.97
N LEU A 62 -5.82 -2.69 -5.17
CA LEU A 62 -6.36 -3.67 -6.12
C LEU A 62 -5.34 -4.75 -6.49
N MET A 63 -4.07 -4.37 -6.68
CA MET A 63 -2.97 -5.31 -6.95
C MET A 63 -2.77 -6.28 -5.78
N THR A 64 -2.82 -5.81 -4.53
CA THR A 64 -2.66 -6.70 -3.36
C THR A 64 -3.71 -7.82 -3.34
N GLU A 65 -4.95 -7.50 -3.70
CA GLU A 65 -6.02 -8.49 -3.76
C GLU A 65 -5.89 -9.44 -4.96
N ILE A 66 -5.51 -8.92 -6.13
CA ILE A 66 -5.36 -9.73 -7.36
C ILE A 66 -4.24 -10.76 -7.21
N TYR A 67 -3.11 -10.37 -6.61
CA TYR A 67 -1.98 -11.27 -6.37
C TYR A 67 -2.18 -12.17 -5.15
N GLY A 68 -3.28 -11.97 -4.41
CA GLY A 68 -3.63 -12.86 -3.30
C GLY A 68 -2.69 -12.74 -2.11
N THR A 69 -2.13 -11.56 -1.89
CA THR A 69 -1.20 -11.34 -0.77
C THR A 69 -1.93 -11.41 0.56
N GLU A 70 -1.22 -11.78 1.62
CA GLU A 70 -1.78 -11.72 2.97
C GLU A 70 -2.13 -10.29 3.39
N GLN A 71 -3.05 -10.18 4.35
CA GLN A 71 -3.43 -8.90 4.92
C GLN A 71 -2.32 -8.36 5.82
N VAL A 72 -1.91 -7.12 5.58
CA VAL A 72 -0.85 -6.45 6.33
C VAL A 72 -1.43 -5.26 7.09
N ASN A 73 -1.24 -5.30 8.40
CA ASN A 73 -1.57 -4.20 9.30
C ASN A 73 -0.35 -3.27 9.44
N VAL A 74 -0.47 -2.04 8.95
CA VAL A 74 0.61 -1.07 8.85
C VAL A 74 0.37 0.10 9.80
N MET A 75 1.34 0.39 10.66
CA MET A 75 1.31 1.52 11.58
C MET A 75 2.39 2.56 11.23
N PRO A 76 2.05 3.82 10.94
CA PRO A 76 3.05 4.87 10.75
C PRO A 76 3.48 5.48 12.09
N GLN A 77 4.77 5.73 12.25
CA GLN A 77 5.31 6.64 13.26
C GLN A 77 5.13 8.10 12.84
N SER A 78 5.39 9.04 13.76
CA SER A 78 5.49 10.45 13.45
C SER A 78 6.64 10.71 12.48
N ILE A 79 6.33 11.35 11.34
CA ILE A 79 7.28 11.67 10.28
C ILE A 79 7.50 13.17 10.25
N ILE A 80 8.65 13.59 10.76
CA ILE A 80 9.00 15.00 10.94
C ILE A 80 10.14 15.44 10.01
N ASP A 81 10.35 16.75 9.97
CA ASP A 81 11.53 17.34 9.35
C ASP A 81 12.79 17.14 10.21
N ASN A 82 13.64 16.19 9.82
CA ASN A 82 14.92 15.90 10.48
C ASN A 82 16.04 16.87 10.03
N THR A 83 15.81 17.68 9.01
CA THR A 83 16.78 18.69 8.55
C THR A 83 16.79 19.95 9.41
N GLY A 84 15.71 20.20 10.15
CA GLY A 84 15.49 21.44 10.91
C GLY A 84 15.23 22.68 10.05
N THR A 85 15.20 22.54 8.72
CA THR A 85 15.09 23.66 7.79
C THR A 85 13.68 24.26 7.73
N SER A 86 12.62 23.49 8.01
CA SER A 86 11.24 24.00 8.07
C SER A 86 11.14 25.16 9.06
N VAL A 87 11.74 25.02 10.25
CA VAL A 87 11.74 26.07 11.28
C VAL A 87 12.54 27.29 10.81
N ALA A 88 13.71 27.07 10.23
CA ALA A 88 14.58 28.14 9.73
C ALA A 88 13.96 28.94 8.55
N THR A 89 13.04 28.32 7.81
CA THR A 89 12.49 28.86 6.55
C THR A 89 11.04 29.35 6.68
N GLN A 90 10.52 29.47 7.90
CA GLN A 90 9.13 29.84 8.17
C GLN A 90 8.12 28.89 7.49
N ALA A 91 8.35 27.58 7.62
CA ALA A 91 7.48 26.52 7.10
C ALA A 91 7.34 26.48 5.57
N GLU A 92 8.44 26.73 4.85
CA GLU A 92 8.50 26.55 3.38
C GLU A 92 8.21 25.09 2.95
N ILE A 93 8.61 24.14 3.79
CA ILE A 93 8.21 22.73 3.75
C ILE A 93 7.43 22.37 5.02
N PRO A 94 6.53 21.38 4.97
CA PRO A 94 5.82 20.94 6.17
C PRO A 94 6.80 20.43 7.22
N ARG A 95 6.60 20.83 8.48
CA ARG A 95 7.37 20.32 9.62
C ARG A 95 7.03 18.87 9.94
N ASP A 96 5.79 18.48 9.69
CA ASP A 96 5.23 17.16 9.97
C ASP A 96 4.40 16.73 8.75
N ILE A 97 4.69 15.53 8.25
CA ILE A 97 4.02 14.93 7.08
C ILE A 97 3.23 13.67 7.45
N THR A 98 3.10 13.36 8.74
CA THR A 98 2.43 12.17 9.27
C THR A 98 1.00 12.06 8.74
N GLU A 99 0.24 13.14 8.69
CA GLU A 99 -1.13 13.12 8.16
C GLU A 99 -1.19 12.82 6.65
N MET A 100 -0.16 13.22 5.90
CA MET A 100 -0.05 12.84 4.48
C MET A 100 0.24 11.35 4.34
N LEU A 101 1.07 10.81 5.24
CA LEU A 101 1.38 9.39 5.30
C LEU A 101 0.14 8.55 5.68
N LYS A 102 -0.56 8.92 6.77
CA LYS A 102 -1.80 8.27 7.22
C LYS A 102 -2.85 8.26 6.11
N SER A 103 -3.09 9.41 5.47
CA SER A 103 -4.03 9.53 4.37
C SER A 103 -3.64 8.66 3.17
N THR A 104 -2.34 8.54 2.88
CA THR A 104 -1.82 7.72 1.78
C THR A 104 -1.96 6.23 2.08
N LEU A 105 -1.58 5.78 3.28
CA LEU A 105 -1.70 4.38 3.70
C LEU A 105 -3.17 3.95 3.71
N ASN A 106 -4.06 4.77 4.26
CA ASN A 106 -5.49 4.48 4.26
C ASN A 106 -6.10 4.48 2.84
N ALA A 107 -5.52 5.25 1.92
CA ALA A 107 -5.93 5.27 0.52
C ALA A 107 -5.52 4.02 -0.25
N ILE A 108 -4.52 3.26 0.18
CA ILE A 108 -4.11 2.02 -0.53
C ILE A 108 -5.28 1.04 -0.55
N GLY A 109 -5.84 0.70 0.62
CA GLY A 109 -6.94 -0.27 0.74
C GLY A 109 -6.52 -1.70 0.34
N GLY A 110 -7.50 -2.52 -0.05
CA GLY A 110 -7.28 -3.94 -0.36
C GLY A 110 -6.78 -4.71 0.87
N ASN A 111 -5.66 -5.40 0.73
CA ASN A 111 -5.04 -6.19 1.80
C ASN A 111 -4.08 -5.35 2.67
N VAL A 112 -4.06 -4.02 2.53
CA VAL A 112 -3.28 -3.12 3.40
C VAL A 112 -4.23 -2.38 4.34
N ILE A 113 -4.14 -2.67 5.64
CA ILE A 113 -4.89 -1.98 6.68
C ILE A 113 -3.99 -0.97 7.37
N PHE A 114 -4.41 0.29 7.37
CA PHE A 114 -3.78 1.34 8.18
C PHE A 114 -4.28 1.28 9.62
N ILE A 115 -3.34 1.20 10.57
CA ILE A 115 -3.60 1.35 12.00
C ILE A 115 -3.05 2.70 12.46
N PRO A 116 -3.90 3.60 12.99
CA PRO A 116 -3.43 4.89 13.48
C PRO A 116 -2.58 4.72 14.73
N TYR A 117 -1.41 5.36 14.74
CA TYR A 117 -0.64 5.58 15.96
C TYR A 117 -1.10 6.86 16.64
N ASP A 118 -1.62 6.74 17.86
CA ASP A 118 -1.93 7.86 18.74
C ASP A 118 -1.68 7.43 20.20
N PRO A 119 -0.49 7.73 20.76
CA PRO A 119 -0.13 7.28 22.10
C PRO A 119 -1.01 7.95 23.18
N ASP A 120 -1.41 9.21 22.97
CA ASP A 120 -2.27 9.93 23.90
C ASP A 120 -3.66 9.31 23.92
N PHE A 121 -4.21 8.97 22.75
CA PHE A 121 -5.48 8.25 22.64
C PHE A 121 -5.40 6.85 23.25
N ILE A 122 -4.30 6.11 23.04
CA ILE A 122 -4.12 4.78 23.63
C ILE A 122 -4.06 4.86 25.16
N VAL A 123 -3.29 5.79 25.73
CA VAL A 123 -3.19 5.98 27.18
C VAL A 123 -4.53 6.46 27.75
N ALA A 124 -5.19 7.42 27.10
CA ALA A 124 -6.48 7.92 27.54
C ALA A 124 -7.57 6.85 27.48
N SER A 125 -7.62 6.05 26.41
CA SER A 125 -8.59 4.95 26.25
C SER A 125 -8.40 3.85 27.29
N ALA A 126 -7.15 3.55 27.67
CA ALA A 126 -6.85 2.64 28.77
C ALA A 126 -7.35 3.16 30.13
N GLN A 127 -7.28 4.48 30.37
CA GLN A 127 -7.75 5.10 31.62
C GLN A 127 -9.28 5.10 31.77
N ILE A 128 -10.05 5.19 30.67
CA ILE A 128 -11.52 5.18 30.68
C ILE A 128 -12.12 3.75 30.59
N GLY A 129 -11.32 2.71 30.77
CA GLY A 129 -11.79 1.32 30.80
C GLY A 129 -12.03 0.69 29.41
N TYR A 130 -11.67 1.36 28.32
CA TYR A 130 -11.58 0.77 26.97
C TYR A 130 -10.27 -0.02 26.77
N SER A 131 -9.90 -0.77 27.81
CA SER A 131 -8.74 -1.65 27.89
C SER A 131 -9.03 -3.09 27.42
N ALA A 132 -10.24 -3.37 26.93
CA ALA A 132 -10.53 -4.63 26.24
C ALA A 132 -9.89 -4.59 24.84
N PHE A 133 -8.62 -5.01 24.75
CA PHE A 133 -7.84 -5.08 23.50
C PHE A 133 -8.26 -6.24 22.58
N GLY A 134 -9.30 -7.02 22.92
CA GLY A 134 -9.64 -8.30 22.27
C GLY A 134 -10.05 -8.21 20.79
N GLU A 135 -10.48 -7.02 20.32
CA GLU A 135 -10.88 -6.79 18.92
C GLU A 135 -9.96 -5.79 18.19
N LYS A 136 -8.87 -5.34 18.83
CA LYS A 136 -7.93 -4.40 18.20
C LYS A 136 -6.95 -5.16 17.31
N LEU A 137 -6.83 -4.72 16.07
CA LEU A 137 -5.82 -5.24 15.15
C LEU A 137 -4.43 -4.89 15.68
N ILE A 138 -3.53 -5.87 15.68
CA ILE A 138 -2.13 -5.68 16.03
C ILE A 138 -1.37 -5.35 14.74
N PRO A 139 -0.54 -4.30 14.71
CA PRO A 139 0.33 -4.02 13.57
C PRO A 139 1.28 -5.19 13.29
N HIS A 140 1.47 -5.51 12.02
CA HIS A 140 2.55 -6.39 11.59
C HIS A 140 3.84 -5.58 11.39
N VAL A 141 3.70 -4.39 10.81
CA VAL A 141 4.84 -3.55 10.46
C VAL A 141 4.63 -2.09 10.82
N VAL A 142 5.74 -1.42 11.08
CA VAL A 142 5.81 0.00 11.43
C VAL A 142 6.59 0.77 10.38
N VAL A 143 6.00 1.82 9.84
CA VAL A 143 6.67 2.75 8.91
C VAL A 143 7.34 3.86 9.72
N SER A 144 8.66 3.98 9.58
CA SER A 144 9.47 5.02 10.20
C SER A 144 10.23 5.81 9.14
N GLY A 145 10.50 7.09 9.37
CA GLY A 145 11.14 7.92 8.37
C GLY A 145 11.14 9.40 8.70
N GLY A 146 11.55 10.22 7.73
CA GLY A 146 11.58 11.67 7.89
C GLY A 146 11.94 12.40 6.59
N ILE A 147 11.86 13.73 6.64
CA ILE A 147 12.51 14.58 5.63
C ILE A 147 13.98 14.62 6.00
N THR A 148 14.84 14.04 5.17
CA THR A 148 16.27 13.87 5.46
C THR A 148 17.14 14.88 4.75
N GLU A 149 16.67 15.49 3.67
CA GLU A 149 17.38 16.56 2.97
C GLU A 149 16.42 17.64 2.47
N PHE A 150 16.86 18.90 2.61
CA PHE A 150 16.24 20.04 1.98
C PHE A 150 17.29 21.09 1.63
N ASP A 151 17.49 21.32 0.34
CA ASP A 151 18.43 22.34 -0.15
C ASP A 151 17.67 23.44 -0.92
N ARG A 152 17.87 24.69 -0.51
CA ARG A 152 17.32 25.90 -1.15
C ARG A 152 18.41 26.54 -2.02
N GLY A 153 18.31 26.37 -3.35
CA GLY A 153 19.04 27.21 -4.31
C GLY A 153 20.19 26.55 -5.04
N LEU A 154 19.99 25.34 -5.56
CA LEU A 154 21.08 24.54 -6.15
C LEU A 154 21.69 25.11 -7.46
N GLU A 155 21.01 25.99 -8.21
CA GLU A 155 21.65 26.79 -9.27
C GLU A 155 20.83 28.07 -9.54
N THR A 156 21.47 29.24 -9.56
CA THR A 156 20.95 30.43 -10.27
C THR A 156 21.77 30.59 -11.54
N ARG A 157 21.48 29.77 -12.55
CA ARG A 157 22.13 29.91 -13.85
C ARG A 157 21.48 31.07 -14.59
N GLY A 158 21.99 32.28 -14.38
CA GLY A 158 21.64 33.42 -15.21
C GLY A 158 22.18 33.20 -16.61
N LYS A 159 21.33 32.95 -17.61
CA LYS A 159 21.70 33.19 -19.00
C LYS A 159 21.72 34.70 -19.22
N GLY A 160 22.82 35.34 -18.83
CA GLY A 160 23.14 36.67 -19.31
C GLY A 160 23.53 36.55 -20.78
N THR A 161 22.79 37.19 -21.67
CA THR A 161 23.33 37.53 -22.98
C THR A 161 24.24 38.74 -22.75
N ASP A 162 25.54 38.50 -22.57
CA ASP A 162 26.53 39.58 -22.45
C ASP A 162 26.69 40.25 -23.83
N LEU A 163 25.77 41.15 -24.16
CA LEU A 163 25.92 42.10 -25.25
C LEU A 163 26.58 43.35 -24.68
N GLY A 164 27.86 43.22 -24.32
CA GLY A 164 28.73 44.34 -24.01
C GLY A 164 28.90 45.21 -25.24
N LEU A 165 28.11 46.29 -25.35
CA LEU A 165 28.37 47.33 -26.34
C LEU A 165 29.46 48.25 -25.76
N GLU A 166 30.72 47.85 -25.94
CA GLU A 166 31.86 48.61 -25.45
C GLU A 166 32.16 49.78 -26.40
N GLY A 167 31.31 50.81 -26.33
CA GLY A 167 31.47 52.07 -27.04
C GLY A 167 32.21 53.09 -26.18
N THR A 168 33.49 53.31 -26.45
CA THR A 168 34.27 54.37 -25.79
C THR A 168 33.84 55.74 -26.32
N ILE A 169 33.10 56.51 -25.52
CA ILE A 169 32.99 57.97 -25.72
C ILE A 169 33.53 58.67 -24.47
N ASN A 170 34.70 59.30 -24.63
CA ASN A 170 35.34 60.22 -23.68
C ASN A 170 35.38 59.79 -22.20
N LYS A 171 36.29 58.85 -21.87
CA LYS A 171 36.90 58.65 -20.53
C LYS A 171 35.95 58.66 -19.31
N LYS A 172 34.67 58.30 -19.47
CA LYS A 172 33.76 58.04 -18.36
C LYS A 172 32.91 56.83 -18.69
N GLN A 173 33.20 55.73 -18.00
CA GLN A 173 32.49 54.46 -18.13
C GLN A 173 31.08 54.66 -17.57
N LEU A 174 30.09 54.75 -18.46
CA LEU A 174 28.67 54.82 -18.11
C LEU A 174 28.04 53.49 -18.57
N GLY A 175 28.14 52.47 -17.72
CA GLY A 175 27.44 51.20 -17.92
C GLY A 175 25.98 51.37 -17.55
N LEU A 176 25.09 51.42 -18.56
CA LEU A 176 23.66 51.16 -18.36
C LEU A 176 23.44 49.67 -18.60
N GLU A 177 23.50 48.88 -17.53
CA GLU A 177 23.17 47.46 -17.55
C GLU A 177 21.65 47.30 -17.42
N PHE A 178 20.99 46.91 -18.52
CA PHE A 178 19.61 46.39 -18.47
C PHE A 178 19.68 44.86 -18.50
N SER A 179 19.84 44.23 -17.33
CA SER A 179 19.75 42.77 -17.20
C SER A 179 18.31 42.34 -16.93
N SER A 180 17.63 41.76 -17.92
CA SER A 180 16.44 40.92 -17.67
C SER A 180 16.95 39.54 -17.24
N GLN A 181 17.18 39.37 -15.94
CA GLN A 181 17.80 38.17 -15.38
C GLN A 181 16.73 37.10 -15.13
N GLU A 182 16.63 36.08 -15.99
CA GLU A 182 15.85 34.87 -15.70
C GLU A 182 16.55 34.05 -14.61
N LYS A 183 16.28 34.38 -13.34
CA LYS A 183 16.74 33.60 -12.19
C LYS A 183 15.81 32.39 -12.00
N GLN A 184 16.22 31.23 -12.49
CA GLN A 184 15.62 29.95 -12.10
C GLN A 184 16.19 29.57 -10.73
N SER A 185 15.33 29.21 -9.77
CA SER A 185 15.74 28.71 -8.45
C SER A 185 15.36 27.24 -8.35
N LEU A 186 16.33 26.40 -7.97
CA LEU A 186 16.17 24.96 -7.76
C LEU A 186 16.12 24.66 -6.26
N ALA A 187 15.11 23.93 -5.81
CA ALA A 187 15.09 23.33 -4.48
C ALA A 187 15.07 21.80 -4.60
N SER A 188 15.73 21.10 -3.68
CA SER A 188 15.74 19.63 -3.62
C SER A 188 15.20 19.16 -2.28
N ILE A 189 14.35 18.14 -2.29
CA ILE A 189 13.77 17.52 -1.08
C ILE A 189 13.97 16.00 -1.17
N THR A 190 14.47 15.38 -0.10
CA THR A 190 14.62 13.92 0.03
C THR A 190 13.75 13.41 1.18
N LEU A 191 13.01 12.32 0.94
CA LEU A 191 12.28 11.57 1.96
C LEU A 191 12.81 10.14 2.05
N ASP A 192 13.11 9.71 3.27
CA ASP A 192 13.58 8.37 3.57
C ASP A 192 12.61 7.65 4.49
N PHE A 193 12.23 6.43 4.11
CA PHE A 193 11.38 5.55 4.89
C PHE A 193 12.00 4.17 5.03
N ASN A 194 11.82 3.59 6.22
CA ASN A 194 12.20 2.22 6.56
C ASN A 194 10.97 1.49 7.12
N LEU A 195 10.99 0.17 7.00
CA LEU A 195 9.98 -0.69 7.59
C LEU A 195 10.57 -1.45 8.78
N ILE A 196 9.83 -1.52 9.88
CA ILE A 196 10.22 -2.18 11.12
C ILE A 196 9.19 -3.26 11.42
N ASP A 197 9.64 -4.45 11.78
CA ASP A 197 8.79 -5.53 12.24
C ASP A 197 8.27 -5.22 13.65
N PHE A 198 6.95 -5.30 13.85
CA PHE A 198 6.33 -4.87 15.11
C PHE A 198 6.60 -5.84 16.26
N GLN A 199 6.77 -7.13 15.99
CA GLN A 199 7.00 -8.13 17.04
C GLN A 199 8.43 -8.05 17.59
N THR A 200 9.40 -7.90 16.70
CA THR A 200 10.83 -7.91 17.03
C THR A 200 11.42 -6.52 17.22
N PHE A 201 10.72 -5.46 16.77
CA PHE A 201 11.22 -4.09 16.68
C PHE A 201 12.51 -3.94 15.85
N ALA A 202 12.84 -4.95 15.02
CA ALA A 202 13.98 -4.90 14.12
C ALA A 202 13.57 -4.28 12.78
N GLY A 203 14.47 -3.51 12.17
CA GLY A 203 14.28 -3.06 10.79
C GLY A 203 14.24 -4.24 9.83
N ILE A 204 13.27 -4.28 8.92
CA ILE A 204 13.16 -5.35 7.93
C ILE A 204 14.26 -5.14 6.87
N PRO A 205 15.18 -6.10 6.69
CA PRO A 205 16.34 -5.89 5.83
C PRO A 205 15.95 -5.57 4.40
N ARG A 206 16.63 -4.58 3.80
CA ARG A 206 16.48 -4.16 2.39
C ARG A 206 15.12 -3.54 2.02
N ILE A 207 14.21 -3.37 2.97
CA ILE A 207 12.90 -2.72 2.74
C ILE A 207 12.96 -1.26 3.17
N GLN A 208 13.51 -0.45 2.26
CA GLN A 208 13.56 1.00 2.39
C GLN A 208 13.12 1.70 1.11
N SER A 209 12.69 2.94 1.25
CA SER A 209 12.37 3.84 0.14
C SER A 209 13.03 5.19 0.38
N VAL A 210 13.84 5.61 -0.60
CA VAL A 210 14.61 6.86 -0.59
C VAL A 210 14.29 7.56 -1.90
N ASN A 211 13.59 8.68 -1.84
CA ASN A 211 13.17 9.42 -3.04
C ASN A 211 13.50 10.91 -2.93
N ASN A 212 14.08 11.45 -3.99
CA ASN A 212 14.41 12.87 -4.12
C ASN A 212 13.55 13.54 -5.21
N ILE A 213 13.12 14.77 -4.94
CA ILE A 213 12.44 15.62 -5.91
C ILE A 213 13.11 16.98 -6.01
N LYS A 214 13.26 17.45 -7.25
CA LYS A 214 13.76 18.79 -7.58
C LYS A 214 12.61 19.67 -8.04
N VAL A 215 12.48 20.83 -7.40
CA VAL A 215 11.42 21.82 -7.65
C VAL A 215 12.05 23.07 -8.27
N HIS A 216 11.52 23.47 -9.42
CA HIS A 216 11.98 24.63 -10.19
C HIS A 216 10.99 25.79 -10.07
N LYS A 217 11.48 27.01 -9.81
CA LYS A 217 10.69 28.25 -9.87
C LYS A 217 11.06 29.06 -11.13
N GLY A 218 10.12 29.23 -12.07
CA GLY A 218 10.27 30.09 -13.26
C GLY A 218 9.64 31.48 -13.09
N LEU A 219 10.17 32.50 -13.79
CA LEU A 219 9.71 33.91 -13.72
C LEU A 219 8.68 34.30 -14.81
N ALA A 220 8.64 33.60 -15.95
CA ALA A 220 7.67 33.84 -17.01
C ALA A 220 6.37 33.07 -16.70
N GLU A 221 5.37 33.79 -16.17
CA GLU A 221 4.06 33.26 -15.75
C GLU A 221 4.13 32.13 -14.71
N ASP A 222 4.21 32.49 -13.43
CA ASP A 222 3.81 31.75 -12.21
C ASP A 222 3.73 30.19 -12.30
N SER A 223 4.77 29.57 -12.86
CA SER A 223 4.81 28.14 -13.18
C SER A 223 5.96 27.45 -12.44
N LEU A 224 5.63 26.32 -11.81
CA LEU A 224 6.53 25.47 -11.04
C LEU A 224 6.80 24.17 -11.80
N GLY A 225 8.06 23.93 -12.16
CA GLY A 225 8.48 22.64 -12.72
C GLY A 225 8.80 21.65 -11.61
N ILE A 226 8.40 20.39 -11.75
CA ILE A 226 8.75 19.32 -10.80
C ILE A 226 9.48 18.22 -11.58
N SER A 227 10.69 17.89 -11.16
CA SER A 227 11.42 16.72 -11.67
C SER A 227 11.70 15.76 -10.53
N ILE A 228 11.27 14.50 -10.66
CA ILE A 228 11.60 13.44 -9.73
C ILE A 228 12.85 12.76 -10.25
N ILE A 229 13.88 12.67 -9.40
CA ILE A 229 15.13 11.99 -9.72
C ILE A 229 15.44 11.06 -8.55
N GLY A 230 15.06 9.79 -8.69
CA GLY A 230 15.41 8.73 -7.75
C GLY A 230 16.43 7.76 -8.35
N SER A 231 16.81 6.73 -7.61
CA SER A 231 17.69 5.65 -8.10
C SER A 231 17.11 4.86 -9.29
N ALA A 232 15.81 4.99 -9.56
CA ALA A 232 15.12 4.30 -10.66
C ALA A 232 14.02 5.12 -11.40
N VAL A 233 13.64 6.32 -10.92
CA VAL A 233 12.53 7.12 -11.48
C VAL A 233 13.07 8.37 -12.18
N GLY A 234 12.76 8.54 -13.48
CA GLY A 234 13.07 9.75 -14.26
C GLY A 234 11.82 10.48 -14.77
N LEU A 235 11.12 11.23 -13.91
CA LEU A 235 9.90 11.95 -14.29
C LEU A 235 10.12 13.46 -14.36
N LYS A 236 9.62 14.08 -15.44
CA LYS A 236 9.60 15.54 -15.64
C LYS A 236 8.17 16.00 -15.83
N GLY A 237 7.70 16.91 -14.97
CA GLY A 237 6.36 17.50 -15.02
C GLY A 237 6.40 19.02 -14.85
N THR A 238 5.38 19.70 -15.38
CA THR A 238 5.21 21.15 -15.24
C THR A 238 3.87 21.44 -14.56
N VAL A 239 3.90 22.00 -13.35
CA VAL A 239 2.73 22.40 -12.58
C VAL A 239 2.55 23.91 -12.67
N LYS A 240 1.47 24.35 -13.33
CA LYS A 240 1.30 25.76 -13.74
C LYS A 240 0.75 26.72 -12.67
N LYS A 241 0.79 26.38 -11.36
CA LYS A 241 0.23 27.26 -10.31
C LYS A 241 0.75 26.97 -8.90
N VAL A 242 0.86 28.03 -8.09
CA VAL A 242 1.42 28.13 -6.72
C VAL A 242 0.92 27.07 -5.72
N GLN A 243 1.46 25.85 -5.77
CA GLN A 243 1.34 24.81 -4.72
C GLN A 243 2.73 24.20 -4.38
N GLY A 244 3.78 24.98 -4.66
CA GLY A 244 5.12 24.55 -5.09
C GLY A 244 6.12 23.99 -4.08
N ARG A 245 5.73 23.15 -3.12
CA ARG A 245 6.65 22.29 -2.33
C ARG A 245 5.89 21.27 -1.49
N HIS A 246 4.76 21.68 -0.88
CA HIS A 246 3.90 20.78 -0.13
C HIS A 246 3.27 19.69 -1.03
N ALA A 247 2.88 20.04 -2.25
CA ALA A 247 2.41 19.08 -3.24
C ALA A 247 3.51 18.11 -3.68
N SER A 248 4.76 18.58 -3.79
CA SER A 248 5.94 17.76 -4.09
C SER A 248 6.22 16.76 -2.98
N VAL A 249 6.13 17.18 -1.71
CA VAL A 249 6.27 16.29 -0.55
C VAL A 249 5.16 15.23 -0.53
N ARG A 250 3.90 15.60 -0.79
CA ARG A 250 2.80 14.63 -0.90
C ARG A 250 3.04 13.60 -2.01
N LEU A 251 3.54 14.05 -3.16
CA LEU A 251 3.89 13.15 -4.27
C LEU A 251 4.99 12.17 -3.87
N LEU A 252 6.03 12.65 -3.17
CA LEU A 252 7.10 11.79 -2.64
C LEU A 252 6.56 10.78 -1.62
N VAL A 253 5.68 11.19 -0.69
CA VAL A 253 5.06 10.26 0.26
C VAL A 253 4.33 9.14 -0.46
N GLN A 254 3.53 9.46 -1.48
CA GLN A 254 2.80 8.45 -2.26
C GLN A 254 3.74 7.51 -3.03
N LEU A 255 4.75 8.05 -3.70
CA LEU A 255 5.76 7.26 -4.38
C LEU A 255 6.47 6.31 -3.40
N SER A 256 6.87 6.83 -2.24
CA SER A 256 7.57 6.05 -1.24
C SER A 256 6.70 4.93 -0.66
N MET A 257 5.40 5.19 -0.42
CA MET A 257 4.49 4.15 0.07
C MET A 257 4.20 3.06 -0.96
N ILE A 258 4.08 3.43 -2.24
CA ILE A 258 3.92 2.45 -3.32
C ILE A 258 5.14 1.53 -3.38
N GLN A 259 6.35 2.09 -3.33
CA GLN A 259 7.59 1.32 -3.31
C GLN A 259 7.73 0.47 -2.05
N LEU A 260 7.48 1.04 -0.87
CA LEU A 260 7.70 0.36 0.41
C LEU A 260 6.75 -0.84 0.58
N MET A 261 5.45 -0.64 0.33
CA MET A 261 4.46 -1.72 0.41
C MET A 261 4.63 -2.71 -0.74
N GLY A 262 4.95 -2.24 -1.95
CA GLY A 262 5.22 -3.09 -3.09
C GLY A 262 6.42 -4.03 -2.85
N LYS A 263 7.51 -3.53 -2.26
CA LYS A 263 8.66 -4.34 -1.85
C LYS A 263 8.30 -5.34 -0.76
N TYR A 264 7.58 -4.89 0.28
CA TYR A 264 7.23 -5.74 1.41
C TYR A 264 6.31 -6.90 1.03
N MET A 265 5.38 -6.66 0.10
CA MET A 265 4.39 -7.65 -0.32
C MET A 265 4.80 -8.39 -1.60
N ASN A 266 6.05 -8.23 -2.06
CA ASN A 266 6.57 -8.83 -3.30
C ASN A 266 5.69 -8.57 -4.54
N LEU A 267 5.21 -7.33 -4.69
CA LEU A 267 4.31 -6.93 -5.77
C LEU A 267 5.07 -6.22 -6.90
N PRO A 268 4.63 -6.35 -8.17
CA PRO A 268 5.22 -5.64 -9.30
C PRO A 268 4.76 -4.17 -9.35
N TYR A 269 5.01 -3.44 -8.27
CA TYR A 269 4.54 -2.07 -8.07
C TYR A 269 5.09 -1.08 -9.10
N TRP A 270 6.22 -1.39 -9.75
CA TRP A 270 6.79 -0.57 -10.84
C TRP A 270 5.80 -0.42 -12.00
N ARG A 271 4.89 -1.36 -12.21
CA ARG A 271 3.83 -1.28 -13.22
C ARG A 271 2.83 -0.16 -12.97
N LEU A 272 2.71 0.30 -11.72
CA LEU A 272 1.84 1.41 -11.32
C LEU A 272 2.50 2.77 -11.55
N LEU A 273 3.82 2.78 -11.79
CA LEU A 273 4.63 3.97 -11.87
C LEU A 273 5.14 4.17 -13.30
N PRO A 274 5.06 5.40 -13.85
CA PRO A 274 5.53 5.67 -15.20
C PRO A 274 7.06 5.59 -15.29
N ASN A 275 7.55 4.93 -16.33
CA ASN A 275 8.98 4.80 -16.67
C ASN A 275 9.84 4.20 -15.54
N MET A 276 9.29 3.23 -14.81
CA MET A 276 10.00 2.50 -13.77
C MET A 276 10.46 1.13 -14.27
N GLU A 277 11.72 0.79 -13.98
CA GLU A 277 12.24 -0.56 -14.18
C GLU A 277 11.78 -1.49 -13.05
N ALA A 278 11.82 -2.80 -13.32
CA ALA A 278 11.47 -3.81 -12.34
C ALA A 278 12.45 -3.81 -11.17
N ASP A 279 11.95 -3.91 -9.95
CA ASP A 279 12.80 -3.87 -8.75
C ASP A 279 13.51 -5.23 -8.56
N PRO A 280 14.86 -5.28 -8.60
CA PRO A 280 15.60 -6.52 -8.43
C PRO A 280 15.34 -7.24 -7.10
N LEU A 281 15.00 -6.52 -6.03
CA LEU A 281 14.70 -7.11 -4.73
C LEU A 281 13.44 -7.96 -4.80
N VAL A 282 12.40 -7.44 -5.46
CA VAL A 282 11.12 -8.17 -5.63
C VAL A 282 11.31 -9.32 -6.59
N LEU A 283 12.03 -9.12 -7.70
CA LEU A 283 12.31 -10.21 -8.64
C LEU A 283 13.10 -11.34 -7.97
N ASP A 284 14.12 -11.04 -7.17
CA ASP A 284 14.87 -12.05 -6.40
C ASP A 284 13.98 -12.80 -5.39
N ALA A 285 13.07 -12.10 -4.72
CA ALA A 285 12.11 -12.72 -3.79
C ALA A 285 11.13 -13.67 -4.51
N VAL A 286 10.56 -13.23 -5.63
CA VAL A 286 9.63 -14.03 -6.45
C VAL A 286 10.35 -15.22 -7.11
N THR A 287 11.59 -15.02 -7.57
CA THR A 287 12.43 -16.11 -8.09
C THR A 287 12.75 -17.12 -6.99
N ARG A 288 13.06 -16.67 -5.76
CA ARG A 288 13.27 -17.58 -4.63
C ARG A 288 12.04 -18.41 -4.34
N GLU A 289 10.86 -17.79 -4.30
CA GLU A 289 9.58 -18.48 -4.11
C GLU A 289 9.38 -19.58 -5.16
N PHE A 290 9.67 -19.30 -6.44
CA PHE A 290 9.58 -20.27 -7.54
C PHE A 290 10.48 -21.50 -7.34
N TYR A 291 11.67 -21.33 -6.75
CA TYR A 291 12.61 -22.43 -6.48
C TYR A 291 12.27 -23.20 -5.21
N GLU A 292 11.57 -22.58 -4.26
CA GLU A 292 11.07 -23.23 -3.04
C GLU A 292 9.82 -24.10 -3.30
N MET A 293 9.04 -23.77 -4.34
CA MET A 293 7.88 -24.56 -4.74
C MET A 293 8.24 -25.94 -5.30
N ASP A 294 7.42 -26.95 -4.96
CA ASP A 294 7.43 -28.25 -5.62
C ASP A 294 6.86 -28.16 -7.05
N ASP A 295 7.00 -29.25 -7.84
CA ASP A 295 6.55 -29.26 -9.24
C ASP A 295 5.02 -29.11 -9.39
N LEU A 296 4.24 -29.57 -8.41
CA LEU A 296 2.78 -29.47 -8.41
C LEU A 296 2.35 -28.02 -8.11
N GLN A 297 2.91 -27.42 -7.06
CA GLN A 297 2.71 -26.03 -6.65
C GLN A 297 3.10 -25.07 -7.77
N ARG A 298 4.26 -25.31 -8.40
CA ARG A 298 4.72 -24.54 -9.56
C ARG A 298 3.72 -24.62 -10.71
N MET A 299 3.22 -25.82 -11.03
CA MET A 299 2.20 -25.99 -12.06
C MET A 299 0.91 -25.23 -11.72
N LEU A 300 0.41 -25.38 -10.50
CA LEU A 300 -0.81 -24.71 -10.04
C LEU A 300 -0.65 -23.18 -10.11
N LYS A 301 0.51 -22.64 -9.74
CA LYS A 301 0.81 -21.21 -9.85
C LYS A 301 0.85 -20.72 -11.30
N PHE A 302 1.37 -21.51 -12.23
CA PHE A 302 1.32 -21.19 -13.66
C PHE A 302 -0.12 -21.17 -14.17
N GLN A 303 -0.92 -22.19 -13.84
CA GLN A 303 -2.35 -22.24 -14.18
C GLN A 303 -3.11 -21.05 -13.58
N GLU A 304 -2.76 -20.65 -12.36
CA GLU A 304 -3.30 -19.46 -11.70
C GLU A 304 -3.01 -18.18 -12.48
N TYR A 305 -1.73 -17.88 -12.76
CA TYR A 305 -1.38 -16.65 -13.47
C TYR A 305 -1.89 -16.61 -14.92
N LEU A 306 -1.93 -17.76 -15.61
CA LEU A 306 -2.58 -17.86 -16.92
C LEU A 306 -4.08 -17.57 -16.82
N THR A 307 -4.74 -18.08 -15.77
CA THR A 307 -6.17 -17.81 -15.53
C THR A 307 -6.43 -16.35 -15.24
N LEU A 308 -5.62 -15.72 -14.40
CA LEU A 308 -5.69 -14.29 -14.12
C LEU A 308 -5.39 -13.43 -15.36
N SER A 309 -4.50 -13.92 -16.24
CA SER A 309 -4.18 -13.27 -17.52
C SER A 309 -5.25 -13.44 -18.59
N GLY A 310 -6.29 -14.25 -18.35
CA GLY A 310 -7.48 -14.35 -19.20
C GLY A 310 -7.73 -15.73 -19.80
N TYR A 311 -6.88 -16.72 -19.58
CA TYR A 311 -7.02 -18.08 -20.13
C TYR A 311 -7.84 -18.96 -19.19
N ASN A 312 -8.99 -19.50 -19.62
CA ASN A 312 -9.81 -20.32 -18.73
C ASN A 312 -9.22 -21.74 -18.56
N LEU A 313 -8.51 -21.98 -17.46
CA LEU A 313 -7.85 -23.27 -17.15
C LEU A 313 -8.44 -23.91 -15.90
N ALA A 314 -8.30 -25.25 -15.81
CA ALA A 314 -8.59 -25.98 -14.59
C ALA A 314 -7.33 -26.06 -13.72
N PHE A 315 -7.49 -25.97 -12.40
CA PHE A 315 -6.41 -26.09 -11.40
C PHE A 315 -6.10 -27.56 -11.12
N SER A 316 -5.71 -28.29 -12.16
CA SER A 316 -5.46 -29.73 -12.08
C SER A 316 -4.05 -30.06 -11.56
N GLY A 317 -3.11 -29.10 -11.64
CA GLY A 317 -1.71 -29.37 -11.34
C GLY A 317 -1.03 -30.29 -12.38
N VAL A 318 -1.70 -30.56 -13.50
CA VAL A 318 -1.20 -31.41 -14.59
C VAL A 318 -0.92 -30.58 -15.83
N TRP A 319 0.19 -30.91 -16.51
CA TRP A 319 0.57 -30.31 -17.79
C TRP A 319 -0.30 -30.79 -18.96
N ASP A 320 -1.55 -30.34 -19.00
CA ASP A 320 -2.53 -30.71 -20.01
C ASP A 320 -2.42 -29.90 -21.32
N GLU A 321 -3.09 -30.36 -22.37
CA GLU A 321 -3.09 -29.69 -23.68
C GLU A 321 -3.67 -28.27 -23.63
N ARG A 322 -4.60 -28.01 -22.70
CA ARG A 322 -5.18 -26.67 -22.49
C ARG A 322 -4.13 -25.71 -21.93
N THR A 323 -3.37 -26.14 -20.91
CA THR A 323 -2.30 -25.34 -20.31
C THR A 323 -1.18 -25.08 -21.33
N LYS A 324 -0.79 -26.08 -22.13
CA LYS A 324 0.19 -25.89 -23.22
C LYS A 324 -0.27 -24.86 -24.26
N THR A 325 -1.54 -24.94 -24.67
CA THR A 325 -2.12 -24.01 -25.64
C THR A 325 -2.15 -22.58 -25.09
N ALA A 326 -2.55 -22.43 -23.82
CA ALA A 326 -2.57 -21.14 -23.14
C ALA A 326 -1.16 -20.55 -23.01
N LEU A 327 -0.15 -21.34 -22.61
CA LEU A 327 1.23 -20.86 -22.48
C LEU A 327 1.82 -20.45 -23.83
N ASN A 328 1.53 -21.20 -24.89
CA ASN A 328 1.98 -20.85 -26.24
C ASN A 328 1.35 -19.52 -26.70
N ALA A 329 0.04 -19.36 -26.50
CA ALA A 329 -0.65 -18.11 -26.81
C ALA A 329 -0.11 -16.92 -25.99
N PHE A 330 0.23 -17.15 -24.72
CA PHE A 330 0.85 -16.14 -23.87
C PHE A 330 2.25 -15.74 -24.35
N SER A 331 3.08 -16.73 -24.71
CA SER A 331 4.46 -16.50 -25.15
C SER A 331 4.55 -15.80 -26.51
N GLN A 332 3.49 -15.84 -27.33
CA GLN A 332 3.41 -15.07 -28.58
C GLN A 332 3.27 -13.55 -28.34
N THR A 333 2.67 -13.15 -27.22
CA THR A 333 2.50 -11.74 -26.85
C THR A 333 3.58 -11.23 -25.90
N HIS A 334 4.35 -12.15 -25.29
CA HIS A 334 5.39 -11.86 -24.29
C HIS A 334 6.73 -12.51 -24.69
N PRO A 335 7.56 -11.82 -25.50
CA PRO A 335 8.84 -12.35 -26.01
C PRO A 335 9.86 -12.75 -24.95
N GLU A 336 9.72 -12.25 -23.72
CA GLU A 336 10.54 -12.58 -22.56
C GLU A 336 10.29 -14.01 -22.03
N SER A 337 9.16 -14.61 -22.37
CA SER A 337 8.80 -16.00 -22.02
C SER A 337 9.55 -17.00 -22.91
N THR A 338 9.97 -18.14 -22.34
CA THR A 338 10.58 -19.26 -23.09
C THR A 338 9.57 -20.32 -23.53
N ASN A 339 8.28 -20.12 -23.24
CA ASN A 339 7.20 -21.10 -23.45
C ASN A 339 7.47 -22.44 -22.74
N ARG A 340 8.10 -22.39 -21.57
CA ARG A 340 8.38 -23.55 -20.71
C ARG A 340 8.03 -23.20 -19.26
N ILE A 341 8.03 -24.22 -18.40
CA ILE A 341 7.88 -24.01 -16.95
C ILE A 341 9.27 -23.70 -16.39
N ASP A 342 9.70 -22.45 -16.58
CA ASP A 342 10.96 -21.94 -16.07
C ASP A 342 10.80 -20.57 -15.41
N GLU A 343 11.87 -20.11 -14.76
CA GLU A 343 11.92 -18.82 -14.06
C GLU A 343 11.52 -17.65 -14.99
N LYS A 344 11.99 -17.67 -16.24
CA LYS A 344 11.75 -16.56 -17.18
C LYS A 344 10.27 -16.43 -17.53
N THR A 345 9.62 -17.54 -17.87
CA THR A 345 8.19 -17.53 -18.13
C THR A 345 7.38 -17.22 -16.88
N TYR A 346 7.83 -17.68 -15.70
CA TYR A 346 7.19 -17.35 -14.43
C TYR A 346 7.20 -15.84 -14.14
N LEU A 347 8.37 -15.19 -14.26
CA LEU A 347 8.51 -13.74 -14.07
C LEU A 347 7.76 -12.93 -15.13
N ALA A 348 7.64 -13.44 -16.36
CA ALA A 348 6.83 -12.84 -17.41
C ALA A 348 5.34 -12.86 -17.03
N LEU A 349 4.82 -14.01 -16.59
CA LEU A 349 3.44 -14.18 -16.12
C LEU A 349 3.15 -13.28 -14.91
N PHE A 350 4.06 -13.25 -13.95
CA PHE A 350 3.98 -12.37 -12.78
C PHE A 350 3.89 -10.89 -13.21
N ASN A 351 4.67 -10.45 -14.19
CA ASN A 351 4.62 -9.05 -14.66
C ASN A 351 3.46 -8.75 -15.61
N SER A 352 2.73 -9.73 -16.13
CA SER A 352 1.68 -9.51 -17.13
C SER A 352 0.26 -9.46 -16.56
N VAL A 353 0.04 -9.90 -15.31
CA VAL A 353 -1.33 -10.02 -14.75
C VAL A 353 -2.09 -8.69 -14.86
N PRO A 354 -3.26 -8.63 -15.53
CA PRO A 354 -4.01 -7.38 -15.68
C PRO A 354 -4.57 -6.86 -14.36
N LEU A 355 -4.51 -5.55 -14.13
CA LEU A 355 -5.06 -4.89 -12.95
C LEU A 355 -6.48 -4.40 -13.22
N THR A 356 -7.41 -5.34 -13.29
CA THR A 356 -8.83 -5.05 -13.56
C THR A 356 -9.76 -5.72 -12.56
N TYR A 357 -10.96 -5.18 -12.39
CA TYR A 357 -11.98 -5.81 -11.55
C TYR A 357 -12.46 -7.17 -12.08
N GLU A 358 -12.31 -7.43 -13.39
CA GLU A 358 -12.56 -8.77 -13.95
C GLU A 358 -11.52 -9.77 -13.43
N THR A 359 -10.25 -9.37 -13.42
CA THR A 359 -9.17 -10.18 -12.86
C THR A 359 -9.35 -10.41 -11.36
N LEU A 360 -9.77 -9.39 -10.60
CA LEU A 360 -10.12 -9.55 -9.19
C LEU A 360 -11.25 -10.58 -8.99
N ARG A 361 -12.31 -10.51 -9.81
CA ARG A 361 -13.39 -11.49 -9.76
C ARG A 361 -12.87 -12.92 -10.01
N LYS A 362 -11.98 -13.10 -11.00
CA LYS A 362 -11.34 -14.40 -11.25
C LYS A 362 -10.55 -14.87 -10.04
N ARG A 363 -9.74 -13.99 -9.43
CA ARG A 363 -9.00 -14.31 -8.20
C ARG A 363 -9.92 -14.77 -7.07
N LYS A 364 -11.04 -14.06 -6.82
CA LYS A 364 -12.02 -14.48 -5.79
C LYS A 364 -12.65 -15.84 -6.11
N LEU A 365 -12.94 -16.14 -7.37
CA LEU A 365 -13.43 -17.45 -7.79
C LEU A 365 -12.38 -18.54 -7.57
N ILE A 366 -11.11 -18.26 -7.86
CA ILE A 366 -9.98 -19.16 -7.62
C ILE A 366 -9.84 -19.40 -6.12
N GLU A 367 -9.86 -18.37 -5.28
CA GLU A 367 -9.80 -18.50 -3.82
C GLU A 367 -10.95 -19.36 -3.30
N SER A 368 -12.18 -19.12 -3.76
CA SER A 368 -13.35 -19.93 -3.38
C SER A 368 -13.21 -21.38 -3.85
N ALA A 369 -12.75 -21.61 -5.09
CA ALA A 369 -12.53 -22.95 -5.63
C ALA A 369 -11.39 -23.67 -4.91
N MET A 370 -10.30 -22.97 -4.62
CA MET A 370 -9.16 -23.48 -3.87
C MET A 370 -9.56 -23.81 -2.45
N GLN A 371 -10.34 -22.97 -1.77
CA GLN A 371 -10.94 -23.27 -0.47
C GLN A 371 -11.86 -24.49 -0.53
N LEU A 372 -12.63 -24.67 -1.61
CA LEU A 372 -13.44 -25.88 -1.82
C LEU A 372 -12.58 -27.14 -2.09
N THR A 373 -11.37 -27.01 -2.63
CA THR A 373 -10.43 -28.13 -2.88
C THR A 373 -9.42 -28.40 -1.77
N HIS A 374 -9.09 -27.39 -0.93
CA HIS A 374 -8.25 -27.47 0.27
C HIS A 374 -9.08 -27.67 1.54
N SER A 375 -10.41 -27.56 1.44
CA SER A 375 -11.27 -28.33 2.31
C SER A 375 -11.03 -29.78 1.91
N GLY A 376 -10.46 -30.55 2.83
CA GLY A 376 -10.56 -31.99 2.81
C GLY A 376 -12.03 -32.43 2.82
N SER A 377 -12.32 -33.58 3.39
CA SER A 377 -13.71 -33.90 3.68
C SER A 377 -14.35 -32.71 4.41
N SER A 378 -15.51 -32.25 3.94
CA SER A 378 -16.26 -31.13 4.52
C SER A 378 -17.72 -31.49 4.71
N ALA A 379 -18.30 -31.04 5.81
CA ALA A 379 -19.73 -31.16 6.11
C ALA A 379 -20.27 -29.83 6.62
N ILE A 380 -21.50 -29.52 6.24
CA ILE A 380 -22.25 -28.35 6.71
C ILE A 380 -23.60 -28.82 7.24
N SER A 381 -24.02 -28.27 8.38
CA SER A 381 -25.27 -28.67 8.99
C SER A 381 -26.46 -28.22 8.14
N SER A 382 -27.60 -28.92 8.27
CA SER A 382 -28.80 -28.64 7.48
C SER A 382 -29.36 -27.23 7.69
N ASP A 383 -29.09 -26.63 8.83
CA ASP A 383 -29.44 -25.27 9.21
C ASP A 383 -28.34 -24.22 8.89
N GLY A 384 -27.19 -24.65 8.36
CA GLY A 384 -26.06 -23.79 8.02
C GLY A 384 -25.36 -23.15 9.22
N GLN A 385 -25.62 -23.63 10.44
CA GLN A 385 -25.07 -23.04 11.66
C GLN A 385 -23.68 -23.53 12.01
N LEU A 386 -23.29 -24.71 11.51
CA LEU A 386 -22.03 -25.35 11.80
C LEU A 386 -21.42 -25.85 10.49
N ARG A 387 -20.13 -25.61 10.32
CA ARG A 387 -19.32 -26.15 9.22
C ARG A 387 -18.07 -26.80 9.80
N ILE A 388 -17.72 -27.99 9.34
CA ILE A 388 -16.47 -28.68 9.67
C ILE A 388 -15.78 -29.13 8.39
N TRP A 389 -14.47 -29.02 8.32
CA TRP A 389 -13.66 -29.57 7.24
C TRP A 389 -12.28 -29.99 7.74
N THR A 390 -11.57 -30.73 6.89
CA THR A 390 -10.21 -31.20 7.14
C THR A 390 -9.22 -30.54 6.19
N ASN A 391 -7.90 -30.71 6.37
CA ASN A 391 -6.88 -30.16 5.47
C ASN A 391 -6.65 -31.01 4.20
N ALA A 392 -7.14 -32.25 4.15
CA ALA A 392 -6.99 -33.14 2.99
C ALA A 392 -8.20 -34.09 2.79
N LEU A 393 -8.47 -34.47 1.55
CA LEU A 393 -9.59 -35.38 1.20
C LEU A 393 -9.28 -36.86 1.53
N LYS A 394 -8.00 -37.19 1.61
CA LYS A 394 -7.45 -38.52 1.90
C LYS A 394 -6.17 -38.34 2.71
N TYR A 395 -5.91 -39.27 3.60
CA TYR A 395 -4.73 -39.28 4.47
C TYR A 395 -3.96 -40.58 4.32
N THR A 396 -2.64 -40.52 4.46
CA THR A 396 -1.78 -41.71 4.59
C THR A 396 -1.50 -42.01 6.07
N ILE A 397 -1.23 -43.28 6.39
CA ILE A 397 -0.89 -43.67 7.77
C ILE A 397 0.39 -42.95 8.21
N GLY A 398 0.36 -42.30 9.37
CA GLY A 398 1.45 -41.47 9.91
C GLY A 398 1.37 -39.99 9.51
N GLU A 399 0.41 -39.60 8.69
CA GLU A 399 0.15 -38.19 8.35
C GLU A 399 -0.57 -37.46 9.49
N SER A 400 -0.27 -36.17 9.68
CA SER A 400 -0.99 -35.35 10.65
C SER A 400 -2.20 -34.67 10.02
N ALA A 401 -3.38 -34.94 10.58
CA ALA A 401 -4.62 -34.28 10.19
C ALA A 401 -4.83 -32.97 10.95
N THR A 402 -5.42 -32.01 10.27
CA THR A 402 -5.91 -30.75 10.86
C THR A 402 -7.40 -30.64 10.55
N ILE A 403 -8.19 -30.49 11.60
CA ILE A 403 -9.64 -30.31 11.55
C ILE A 403 -9.94 -28.85 11.82
N HIS A 404 -10.79 -28.28 10.99
CA HIS A 404 -11.26 -26.91 11.10
C HIS A 404 -12.77 -26.88 11.26
N PHE A 405 -13.30 -25.94 12.04
CA PHE A 405 -14.73 -25.72 12.12
C PHE A 405 -15.10 -24.26 12.38
N GLU A 406 -16.31 -23.88 11.98
CA GLU A 406 -16.87 -22.54 12.12
C GLU A 406 -18.34 -22.62 12.53
N VAL A 407 -18.78 -21.61 13.29
CA VAL A 407 -20.18 -21.41 13.67
C VAL A 407 -20.73 -20.10 13.09
N SER A 408 -22.03 -20.03 12.76
CA SER A 408 -22.64 -18.80 12.22
C SER A 408 -23.28 -17.90 13.28
N LYS A 409 -23.41 -18.38 14.52
CA LYS A 409 -23.84 -17.65 15.72
C LYS A 409 -23.08 -18.20 16.95
N PRO A 410 -23.10 -17.53 18.12
CA PRO A 410 -22.47 -18.07 19.31
C PRO A 410 -23.06 -19.42 19.74
N MET A 411 -22.22 -20.47 19.85
CA MET A 411 -22.66 -21.84 20.17
C MET A 411 -21.60 -22.59 20.98
N TYR A 412 -22.04 -23.48 21.87
CA TYR A 412 -21.18 -24.46 22.52
C TYR A 412 -20.92 -25.63 21.57
N VAL A 413 -19.66 -26.04 21.40
CA VAL A 413 -19.25 -27.10 20.47
C VAL A 413 -18.48 -28.22 21.19
N ARG A 414 -18.76 -29.47 20.81
CA ARG A 414 -17.93 -30.65 21.14
C ARG A 414 -17.56 -31.40 19.86
N VAL A 415 -16.35 -31.91 19.79
CA VAL A 415 -15.81 -32.68 18.65
C VAL A 415 -15.18 -33.98 19.16
N VAL A 416 -15.61 -35.09 18.59
CA VAL A 416 -15.03 -36.43 18.83
C VAL A 416 -14.49 -36.98 17.53
N TYR A 417 -13.29 -37.55 17.59
CA TYR A 417 -12.68 -38.31 16.52
C TYR A 417 -12.83 -39.81 16.84
N VAL A 418 -13.21 -40.61 15.84
CA VAL A 418 -13.37 -42.06 15.92
C VAL A 418 -12.50 -42.68 14.84
N SER A 419 -11.49 -43.45 15.24
CA SER A 419 -10.61 -44.12 14.28
C SER A 419 -11.31 -45.26 13.55
N ALA A 420 -10.74 -45.72 12.44
CA ALA A 420 -11.20 -46.90 11.69
C ALA A 420 -11.22 -48.19 12.54
N ASN A 421 -10.50 -48.22 13.67
CA ASN A 421 -10.54 -49.31 14.65
C ASN A 421 -11.70 -49.21 15.66
N GLY A 422 -12.47 -48.12 15.63
CA GLY A 422 -13.54 -47.84 16.57
C GLY A 422 -13.10 -47.15 17.85
N GLU A 423 -11.83 -46.73 17.97
CA GLU A 423 -11.37 -45.98 19.14
C GLU A 423 -11.85 -44.52 19.05
N ALA A 424 -12.59 -44.07 20.06
CA ALA A 424 -13.12 -42.72 20.14
C ALA A 424 -12.30 -41.84 21.10
N ALA A 425 -12.05 -40.60 20.70
CA ALA A 425 -11.36 -39.60 21.51
C ALA A 425 -12.07 -38.24 21.41
N ASP A 426 -12.36 -37.63 22.56
CA ASP A 426 -12.75 -36.22 22.64
C ASP A 426 -11.54 -35.35 22.26
N ILE A 427 -11.62 -34.73 21.08
CA ILE A 427 -10.57 -33.84 20.58
C ILE A 427 -10.88 -32.37 20.82
N PHE A 428 -12.13 -32.02 21.17
CA PHE A 428 -12.53 -30.68 21.58
C PHE A 428 -13.81 -30.65 22.43
N PRO A 429 -13.89 -29.82 23.48
CA PRO A 429 -12.79 -29.09 24.11
C PRO A 429 -11.72 -30.05 24.63
N ASN A 430 -10.49 -29.57 24.74
CA ASN A 430 -9.36 -30.36 25.25
C ASN A 430 -8.51 -29.53 26.21
N ASN A 431 -7.46 -30.12 26.80
CA ASN A 431 -6.59 -29.45 27.76
C ASN A 431 -5.87 -28.20 27.21
N PHE A 432 -5.73 -28.10 25.88
CA PHE A 432 -5.08 -26.97 25.20
C PHE A 432 -6.10 -25.94 24.69
N GLN A 433 -7.35 -26.34 24.49
CA GLN A 433 -8.48 -25.54 24.03
C GLN A 433 -9.71 -25.80 24.91
N PRO A 434 -9.73 -25.31 26.16
CA PRO A 434 -10.76 -25.68 27.14
C PRO A 434 -12.11 -24.96 26.94
N SER A 435 -12.14 -23.90 26.14
CA SER A 435 -13.37 -23.14 25.92
C SER A 435 -14.25 -23.83 24.88
N SER A 436 -15.45 -24.26 25.28
CA SER A 436 -16.46 -24.83 24.37
C SER A 436 -17.32 -23.78 23.67
N LEU A 437 -17.37 -22.53 24.15
CA LEU A 437 -18.22 -21.48 23.59
C LEU A 437 -17.54 -20.77 22.41
N MET A 438 -18.04 -21.03 21.21
CA MET A 438 -17.52 -20.56 19.94
C MET A 438 -18.27 -19.32 19.46
N ARG A 439 -17.57 -18.46 18.71
CA ARG A 439 -18.08 -17.20 18.17
C ARG A 439 -18.08 -17.23 16.64
N PRO A 440 -19.03 -16.53 16.01
CA PRO A 440 -19.07 -16.44 14.55
C PRO A 440 -17.87 -15.65 14.00
N GLY A 441 -17.48 -15.99 12.76
CA GLY A 441 -16.38 -15.32 12.05
C GLY A 441 -14.98 -15.75 12.48
N THR A 442 -14.85 -16.78 13.33
CA THR A 442 -13.57 -17.38 13.74
C THR A 442 -13.46 -18.79 13.18
N ASN A 443 -12.38 -19.08 12.46
CA ASN A 443 -12.02 -20.43 12.02
C ASN A 443 -11.27 -21.14 13.15
N TYR A 444 -11.93 -22.08 13.82
CA TYR A 444 -11.35 -22.87 14.90
C TYR A 444 -10.59 -24.06 14.32
N GLN A 445 -9.40 -24.34 14.86
CA GLN A 445 -8.50 -25.39 14.37
C GLN A 445 -8.14 -26.37 15.48
N ILE A 446 -8.11 -27.67 15.16
CA ILE A 446 -7.67 -28.78 16.01
C ILE A 446 -6.69 -29.64 15.18
N PRO A 447 -5.41 -29.77 15.57
CA PRO A 447 -4.73 -29.07 16.67
C PRO A 447 -4.53 -27.56 16.42
N PRO A 448 -4.41 -26.71 17.47
CA PRO A 448 -4.13 -25.28 17.32
C PRO A 448 -2.67 -25.03 16.91
N VAL A 449 -2.44 -23.92 16.20
CA VAL A 449 -1.22 -23.57 15.42
C VAL A 449 0.09 -23.50 16.24
N GLU A 450 0.06 -23.57 17.58
CA GLU A 450 1.23 -23.34 18.45
C GLU A 450 1.41 -24.36 19.59
N GLN A 451 0.61 -25.43 19.65
CA GLN A 451 0.65 -26.41 20.75
C GLN A 451 1.35 -27.72 20.31
N PRO A 452 1.99 -28.46 21.23
CA PRO A 452 2.79 -29.64 20.90
C PRO A 452 1.98 -30.91 20.62
N PHE A 453 0.67 -30.84 20.41
CA PHE A 453 -0.13 -32.04 20.09
C PHE A 453 -0.41 -32.12 18.59
N SER A 454 -0.20 -33.32 18.02
CA SER A 454 -0.54 -33.66 16.64
C SER A 454 -1.68 -34.67 16.63
N LEU A 455 -2.59 -34.52 15.66
CA LEU A 455 -3.59 -35.54 15.37
C LEU A 455 -3.05 -36.44 14.27
N GLU A 456 -2.32 -37.48 14.66
CA GLU A 456 -1.70 -38.42 13.72
C GLU A 456 -2.71 -39.49 13.27
N ILE A 457 -2.78 -39.74 11.97
CA ILE A 457 -3.64 -40.75 11.36
C ILE A 457 -3.01 -42.13 11.56
N THR A 458 -3.67 -42.95 12.37
CA THR A 458 -3.23 -44.32 12.66
C THR A 458 -3.92 -45.33 11.76
N GLY A 459 -3.21 -46.39 11.39
CA GLY A 459 -3.80 -47.49 10.63
C GLY A 459 -4.89 -48.25 11.39
N PRO A 460 -5.69 -49.08 10.70
CA PRO A 460 -5.54 -49.53 9.32
C PRO A 460 -6.12 -48.56 8.29
N VAL A 461 -5.83 -48.82 7.02
CA VAL A 461 -6.54 -48.22 5.88
C VAL A 461 -8.04 -48.43 6.05
N GLY A 462 -8.82 -47.36 5.87
CA GLY A 462 -10.24 -47.35 6.22
C GLY A 462 -10.83 -45.95 6.25
N THR A 463 -11.84 -45.77 7.08
CA THR A 463 -12.52 -44.48 7.24
C THR A 463 -12.58 -44.13 8.72
N ASP A 464 -11.85 -43.09 9.13
CA ASP A 464 -12.09 -42.45 10.42
C ASP A 464 -13.29 -41.53 10.31
N ARG A 465 -13.85 -41.14 11.44
CA ARG A 465 -15.00 -40.24 11.51
C ARG A 465 -14.77 -39.12 12.51
N VAL A 466 -15.23 -37.93 12.17
CA VAL A 466 -15.30 -36.81 13.11
C VAL A 466 -16.75 -36.45 13.32
N PHE A 467 -17.19 -36.54 14.57
CA PHE A 467 -18.51 -36.11 15.00
C PHE A 467 -18.40 -34.75 15.67
N VAL A 468 -19.26 -33.83 15.26
CA VAL A 468 -19.37 -32.51 15.89
C VAL A 468 -20.81 -32.27 16.31
N ILE A 469 -21.00 -31.77 17.51
CA ILE A 469 -22.31 -31.28 17.96
C ILE A 469 -22.19 -29.82 18.39
N ALA A 470 -23.25 -29.04 18.16
CA ALA A 470 -23.34 -27.68 18.63
C ALA A 470 -24.71 -27.36 19.25
N SER A 471 -24.72 -26.49 20.27
CA SER A 471 -25.91 -26.09 21.01
C SER A 471 -25.83 -24.63 21.46
N GLY A 472 -26.96 -23.93 21.57
CA GLY A 472 -27.04 -22.60 22.17
C GLY A 472 -26.86 -22.59 23.69
N HIS A 473 -26.84 -23.77 24.31
CA HIS A 473 -26.67 -23.94 25.76
C HIS A 473 -25.47 -24.85 26.08
N PRO A 474 -24.84 -24.70 27.27
CA PRO A 474 -23.76 -25.59 27.68
C PRO A 474 -24.21 -27.05 27.69
N PHE A 475 -23.30 -27.92 27.27
CA PHE A 475 -23.47 -29.36 27.34
C PHE A 475 -23.34 -29.87 28.79
N PRO A 476 -24.05 -30.94 29.19
CA PRO A 476 -23.80 -31.61 30.47
C PRO A 476 -22.35 -32.09 30.59
N ASP A 477 -21.80 -32.06 31.79
CA ASP A 477 -20.39 -32.40 32.04
C ASP A 477 -20.06 -33.88 31.77
N ASP A 478 -21.06 -34.77 31.86
CA ASP A 478 -20.85 -36.22 31.81
C ASP A 478 -21.86 -36.89 30.86
N PHE A 479 -21.52 -36.93 29.57
CA PHE A 479 -22.12 -37.83 28.60
C PHE A 479 -21.17 -38.13 27.45
N GLU A 480 -21.29 -39.35 26.93
CA GLU A 480 -20.58 -39.78 25.75
C GLU A 480 -21.28 -39.30 24.48
N LEU A 481 -20.49 -38.72 23.57
CA LEU A 481 -21.01 -38.23 22.30
C LEU A 481 -21.32 -39.38 21.34
N VAL A 482 -20.48 -40.42 21.35
CA VAL A 482 -20.62 -41.63 20.53
C VAL A 482 -20.71 -42.87 21.41
N ASN A 483 -21.46 -43.88 20.97
CA ASN A 483 -21.53 -45.19 21.62
C ASN A 483 -20.37 -46.11 21.17
N GLU A 484 -20.29 -47.32 21.74
CA GLU A 484 -19.30 -48.35 21.36
C GLU A 484 -19.36 -48.75 19.87
N GLU A 485 -20.45 -48.45 19.18
CA GLU A 485 -20.65 -48.73 17.75
C GLU A 485 -20.23 -47.55 16.86
N GLY A 486 -19.66 -46.49 17.43
CA GLY A 486 -19.22 -45.29 16.72
C GLY A 486 -20.37 -44.45 16.17
N GLN A 487 -21.53 -44.47 16.82
CA GLN A 487 -22.73 -43.70 16.46
C GLN A 487 -23.07 -42.66 17.53
N LEU A 488 -23.60 -41.51 17.11
CA LEU A 488 -24.10 -40.47 18.03
C LEU A 488 -25.12 -41.04 19.02
N THR A 489 -24.85 -40.87 20.32
CA THR A 489 -25.75 -41.32 21.39
C THR A 489 -27.07 -40.55 21.37
N GLN A 490 -28.12 -41.14 21.95
CA GLN A 490 -29.41 -40.44 22.07
C GLN A 490 -29.29 -39.18 22.94
N VAL A 491 -28.50 -39.25 24.02
CA VAL A 491 -28.24 -38.11 24.91
C VAL A 491 -27.56 -36.97 24.15
N ALA A 492 -26.58 -37.27 23.29
CA ALA A 492 -25.93 -36.26 22.46
C ALA A 492 -26.91 -35.58 21.50
N LYS A 493 -27.78 -36.35 20.85
CA LYS A 493 -28.80 -35.83 19.93
C LYS A 493 -29.81 -34.92 20.63
N GLU A 494 -30.26 -35.29 21.83
CA GLU A 494 -31.23 -34.52 22.61
C GLU A 494 -30.65 -33.20 23.15
N ASN A 495 -29.34 -33.13 23.40
CA ASN A 495 -28.66 -31.94 23.92
C ASN A 495 -28.03 -31.07 22.83
N SER A 496 -28.08 -31.47 21.56
CA SER A 496 -27.55 -30.72 20.42
C SER A 496 -28.67 -30.02 19.63
N GLU A 497 -28.47 -28.76 19.25
CA GLU A 497 -29.31 -28.12 18.23
C GLU A 497 -28.96 -28.63 16.83
N THR A 498 -27.68 -28.92 16.60
CA THR A 498 -27.18 -29.37 15.31
C THR A 498 -26.02 -30.36 15.50
N SER A 499 -25.88 -31.29 14.56
CA SER A 499 -24.82 -32.30 14.58
C SER A 499 -24.33 -32.60 13.17
N LEU A 500 -23.05 -32.95 13.08
CA LEU A 500 -22.35 -33.29 11.84
C LEU A 500 -21.49 -34.52 12.02
N ASP A 501 -21.31 -35.21 10.90
CA ASP A 501 -20.57 -36.45 10.78
C ASP A 501 -19.72 -36.35 9.51
N LEU A 502 -18.41 -36.41 9.71
CA LEU A 502 -17.43 -36.20 8.66
C LEU A 502 -16.56 -37.45 8.50
N ALA A 503 -16.57 -38.05 7.31
CA ALA A 503 -15.71 -39.19 6.98
C ALA A 503 -14.31 -38.73 6.56
N ILE A 504 -13.27 -39.33 7.13
CA ILE A 504 -11.86 -39.12 6.78
C ILE A 504 -11.35 -40.41 6.15
N ASN A 505 -10.95 -40.36 4.88
CA ASN A 505 -10.51 -41.55 4.15
C ASN A 505 -9.02 -41.78 4.33
N ILE A 506 -8.63 -42.92 4.89
CA ILE A 506 -7.24 -43.35 4.99
C ILE A 506 -6.91 -44.21 3.78
N VAL A 507 -5.79 -43.95 3.11
CA VAL A 507 -5.24 -44.73 2.01
C VAL A 507 -3.86 -45.30 2.37
N GLU A 508 -3.42 -46.30 1.61
CA GLU A 508 -2.09 -46.93 1.75
C GLU A 508 -0.94 -45.94 1.58
#